data_AF-A0A257N3J6-F1
#
_entry.id   AF-A0A257N3J6-F1
#
_cell.length_a   1.000
_cell.length_b   1.000
_cell.length_c   1.000
_cell.angle_alpha   90.00
_cell.angle_beta   90.00
_cell.angle_gamma   90.00
#
_symmetry.space_group_name_H-M   'P 1'
#
loop_
_entity.id
_entity.type
_entity.pdbx_description
1 polymer ?
#
loop_
_entity_poly.entity_id
_entity_poly.type
_entity_poly.pdbx_seq_one_letter_code
_entity_poly.pdbx_strand_id
1 'polypeptide(L)'
;MARAIPITSLPYSRIVTIADVYDAISSDRVYKKGKTHLEAINIMTKICGTQLDSKLTYKFIECMGIYPPGSVVELNSGEIAVVIEVNPLHKLKPKILLLLNENKQRQPLRMVDLLLMDGMEVGNRTIKNIVRAEQYNIDLSEYYNLGLIGKGLLSTA
;
A
#
# COMPACT_ATOMS: atom_id res chain seq x y z
N MET A 1 -43.42 2.99 -13.36
CA MET A 1 -42.45 4.08 -13.20
C MET A 1 -41.56 3.77 -12.00
N ALA A 2 -40.36 3.24 -12.26
CA ALA A 2 -39.41 2.90 -11.21
C ALA A 2 -38.67 4.17 -10.75
N ARG A 3 -38.81 4.52 -9.48
CA ARG A 3 -38.08 5.64 -8.86
C ARG A 3 -36.59 5.29 -8.83
N ALA A 4 -35.75 6.10 -9.46
CA ALA A 4 -34.30 6.06 -9.24
C ALA A 4 -34.03 6.41 -7.78
N ILE A 5 -33.54 5.44 -7.00
CA ILE A 5 -33.07 5.69 -5.64
C ILE A 5 -31.70 6.37 -5.76
N PRO A 6 -31.51 7.60 -5.28
CA PRO A 6 -30.17 8.19 -5.25
C PRO A 6 -29.30 7.37 -4.29
N ILE A 7 -28.28 6.70 -4.84
CA ILE A 7 -27.33 5.81 -4.12
C ILE A 7 -26.55 6.54 -2.99
N THR A 8 -26.76 7.84 -2.81
CA THR A 8 -25.99 8.73 -1.94
C THR A 8 -26.57 8.98 -0.54
N SER A 9 -27.71 8.38 -0.15
CA SER A 9 -28.40 8.73 1.11
C SER A 9 -28.08 7.84 2.33
N LEU A 10 -27.44 6.68 2.18
CA LEU A 10 -27.12 5.79 3.29
C LEU A 10 -25.62 5.88 3.66
N PRO A 11 -25.25 6.02 4.94
CA PRO A 11 -23.84 6.17 5.34
C PRO A 11 -22.98 4.96 4.91
N TYR A 12 -23.57 3.76 4.90
CA TYR A 12 -22.88 2.54 4.48
C TYR A 12 -22.60 2.47 2.98
N SER A 13 -23.49 3.02 2.13
CA SER A 13 -23.25 2.99 0.67
C SER A 13 -22.03 3.83 0.30
N ARG A 14 -21.82 4.96 0.98
CA ARG A 14 -20.65 5.83 0.78
C ARG A 14 -19.33 5.12 1.10
N ILE A 15 -19.29 4.33 2.18
CA ILE A 15 -18.11 3.56 2.56
C ILE A 15 -17.82 2.47 1.51
N VAL A 16 -18.85 1.75 1.06
CA VAL A 16 -18.72 0.74 0.01
C VAL A 16 -18.21 1.37 -1.28
N THR A 17 -18.75 2.52 -1.69
CA THR A 17 -18.28 3.25 -2.87
C THR A 17 -16.82 3.66 -2.75
N ILE A 18 -16.36 4.11 -1.58
CA ILE A 18 -14.95 4.47 -1.36
C ILE A 18 -14.05 3.25 -1.52
N ALA A 19 -14.43 2.10 -0.94
CA ALA A 19 -13.67 0.86 -1.06
C ALA A 19 -13.64 0.35 -2.52
N ASP A 20 -14.78 0.38 -3.21
CA ASP A 20 -14.91 -0.02 -4.61
C ASP A 20 -14.06 0.86 -5.55
N VAL A 21 -14.09 2.18 -5.36
CA VAL A 21 -13.26 3.10 -6.13
C VAL A 21 -11.78 2.88 -5.85
N TYR A 22 -11.38 2.66 -4.59
CA TYR A 22 -10.00 2.35 -4.25
C TYR A 22 -9.52 1.06 -4.94
N ASP A 23 -10.32 -0.01 -4.87
CA ASP A 23 -10.03 -1.29 -5.53
C ASP A 23 -9.94 -1.09 -7.05
N ALA A 24 -10.91 -0.40 -7.66
CA ALA A 24 -10.93 -0.15 -9.10
C ALA A 24 -9.72 0.62 -9.62
N ILE A 25 -9.09 1.45 -8.78
CA ILE A 25 -7.88 2.22 -9.10
C ILE A 25 -6.61 1.39 -8.87
N SER A 26 -6.54 0.65 -7.76
CA SER A 26 -5.32 -0.02 -7.30
C SER A 26 -5.15 -1.44 -7.85
N SER A 27 -6.24 -2.10 -8.22
CA SER A 27 -6.25 -3.46 -8.75
C SER A 27 -5.81 -3.51 -10.21
N ASP A 28 -5.06 -4.56 -10.52
CA ASP A 28 -4.64 -4.87 -11.88
C ASP A 28 -5.84 -5.40 -12.68
N ARG A 29 -5.97 -4.92 -13.92
CA ARG A 29 -6.91 -5.45 -14.91
C ARG A 29 -6.10 -6.12 -16.02
N VAL A 30 -6.71 -7.08 -16.71
CA VAL A 30 -6.12 -7.86 -17.81
C VAL A 30 -5.34 -7.00 -18.82
N TYR A 31 -5.78 -5.76 -19.05
CA TYR A 31 -5.18 -4.84 -20.04
C TYR A 31 -4.64 -3.53 -19.44
N LYS A 32 -4.71 -3.35 -18.12
CA LYS A 32 -4.31 -2.11 -17.46
C LYS A 32 -3.86 -2.41 -16.04
N LYS A 33 -2.58 -2.16 -15.80
CA LYS A 33 -2.03 -2.20 -14.45
C LYS A 33 -2.71 -1.16 -13.56
N GLY A 34 -3.04 -1.57 -12.35
CA GLY A 34 -3.55 -0.70 -11.31
C GLY A 34 -2.52 0.37 -10.92
N LYS A 35 -2.91 1.25 -10.03
CA LYS A 35 -2.07 2.31 -9.49
C LYS A 35 -1.50 1.88 -8.15
N THR A 36 -0.30 2.36 -7.82
CA THR A 36 0.26 2.20 -6.47
C THR A 36 -0.67 2.82 -5.42
N HIS A 37 -0.54 2.40 -4.16
CA HIS A 37 -1.34 2.93 -3.07
C HIS A 37 -1.31 4.48 -3.00
N LEU A 38 -0.12 5.08 -3.10
CA LEU A 38 0.02 6.54 -3.09
C LEU A 38 -0.61 7.21 -4.32
N GLU A 39 -0.50 6.61 -5.50
CA GLU A 39 -1.19 7.11 -6.69
C GLU A 39 -2.72 7.01 -6.53
N ALA A 40 -3.22 5.92 -5.94
CA ALA A 40 -4.64 5.73 -5.68
C ALA A 40 -5.17 6.79 -4.71
N ILE A 41 -4.47 7.03 -3.60
CA ILE A 41 -4.79 8.12 -2.67
C ILE A 41 -4.81 9.47 -3.40
N ASN A 42 -3.79 9.76 -4.21
CA ASN A 42 -3.72 11.02 -4.96
C ASN A 42 -4.87 11.21 -5.95
N ILE A 43 -5.41 10.13 -6.50
CA ILE A 43 -6.61 10.19 -7.36
C ILE A 43 -7.86 10.43 -6.50
N MET A 44 -8.02 9.67 -5.41
CA MET A 44 -9.17 9.77 -4.51
C MET A 44 -9.29 11.16 -3.87
N THR A 45 -8.17 11.78 -3.47
CA THR A 45 -8.16 13.14 -2.91
C THR A 45 -8.62 14.19 -3.92
N LYS A 46 -8.35 14.00 -5.22
CA LYS A 46 -8.80 14.92 -6.28
C LYS A 46 -10.30 14.83 -6.56
N ILE A 47 -10.91 13.66 -6.36
CA ILE A 47 -12.35 13.43 -6.60
C ILE A 47 -13.20 13.48 -5.32
N CYS A 48 -12.57 13.61 -4.15
CA CYS A 48 -13.30 13.80 -2.90
C CYS A 48 -13.99 15.16 -2.88
N GLY A 49 -15.17 15.23 -2.25
CA GLY A 49 -16.03 16.42 -2.24
C GLY A 49 -16.89 16.58 -3.50
N THR A 50 -16.61 15.82 -4.57
CA THR A 50 -17.44 15.79 -5.79
C THR A 50 -18.05 14.42 -6.03
N GLN A 51 -17.24 13.38 -6.11
CA GLN A 51 -17.69 12.00 -6.36
C GLN A 51 -17.64 11.14 -5.10
N LEU A 52 -16.72 11.44 -4.18
CA LEU A 52 -16.59 10.74 -2.90
C LEU A 52 -16.88 11.68 -1.72
N ASP A 53 -17.42 11.13 -0.65
CA ASP A 53 -17.57 11.86 0.62
C ASP A 53 -16.20 12.19 1.20
N SER A 54 -15.87 13.48 1.34
CA SER A 54 -14.53 13.91 1.79
C SER A 54 -14.19 13.35 3.17
N LYS A 55 -15.12 13.42 4.14
CA LYS A 55 -14.86 13.02 5.53
C LYS A 55 -14.57 11.53 5.61
N LEU A 56 -15.39 10.72 4.95
CA LEU A 56 -15.19 9.27 4.90
C LEU A 56 -13.95 8.89 4.09
N THR A 57 -13.64 9.61 3.01
CA THR A 57 -12.43 9.37 2.20
C THR A 57 -11.16 9.61 3.03
N TYR A 58 -11.08 10.73 3.75
CA TYR A 58 -9.94 10.99 4.63
C TYR A 58 -9.81 9.97 5.76
N LYS A 59 -10.93 9.49 6.32
CA LYS A 59 -10.92 8.40 7.31
C LYS A 59 -10.44 7.08 6.72
N PHE A 60 -10.87 6.73 5.51
CA PHE A 60 -10.37 5.57 4.80
C PHE A 60 -8.85 5.64 4.59
N ILE A 61 -8.34 6.78 4.10
CA ILE A 61 -6.89 7.01 3.91
C ILE A 61 -6.15 6.91 5.26
N GLU A 62 -6.70 7.49 6.32
CA GLU A 62 -6.10 7.43 7.66
C GLU A 62 -5.97 6.00 8.18
N CYS A 63 -6.98 5.16 7.93
CA CYS A 63 -7.02 3.75 8.30
C CYS A 63 -6.04 2.88 7.50
N MET A 64 -5.92 3.14 6.19
CA MET A 64 -4.99 2.39 5.32
C MET A 64 -3.52 2.72 5.64
N GLY A 65 -3.26 3.93 6.13
CA GLY A 65 -1.90 4.41 6.40
C GLY A 65 -1.18 4.89 5.14
N ILE A 66 0.10 5.24 5.27
CA ILE A 66 0.91 5.75 4.16
C ILE A 66 1.56 4.58 3.39
N TYR A 67 1.96 3.56 4.13
CA TYR A 67 2.62 2.36 3.64
C TYR A 67 1.89 1.12 4.16
N PRO A 68 0.76 0.73 3.55
CA PRO A 68 0.03 -0.45 4.00
C PRO A 68 0.87 -1.71 3.80
N PRO A 69 0.64 -2.77 4.58
CA PRO A 69 1.35 -4.04 4.38
C PRO A 69 1.14 -4.56 2.95
N GLY A 70 2.11 -5.31 2.44
CA GLY A 70 2.16 -5.75 1.04
C GLY A 70 2.68 -4.69 0.06
N SER A 71 2.79 -3.42 0.47
CA SER A 71 3.43 -2.39 -0.38
C SER A 71 4.90 -2.72 -0.60
N VAL A 72 5.33 -2.74 -1.86
CA VAL A 72 6.75 -2.82 -2.20
C VAL A 72 7.33 -1.41 -2.20
N VAL A 73 8.44 -1.23 -1.51
CA VAL A 73 9.07 0.07 -1.29
C VAL A 73 10.54 0.05 -1.69
N GLU A 74 11.02 1.15 -2.25
CA GLU A 74 12.44 1.43 -2.39
C GLU A 74 12.88 2.29 -1.20
N LEU A 75 13.97 1.89 -0.56
CA LEU A 75 14.61 2.66 0.50
C LEU A 75 15.54 3.72 -0.10
N ASN A 76 15.88 4.75 0.68
CA ASN A 76 16.89 5.75 0.29
C ASN A 76 18.28 5.15 0.00
N SER A 77 18.58 3.96 0.53
CA SER A 77 19.78 3.17 0.22
C SER A 77 19.75 2.50 -1.16
N GLY A 78 18.58 2.44 -1.82
CA GLY A 78 18.36 1.70 -3.05
C GLY A 78 17.93 0.24 -2.83
N GLU A 79 17.87 -0.24 -1.59
CA GLU A 79 17.31 -1.56 -1.30
C GLU A 79 15.81 -1.63 -1.59
N ILE A 80 15.34 -2.82 -1.98
CA ILE A 80 13.91 -3.08 -2.17
C ILE A 80 13.39 -3.95 -1.05
N ALA A 81 12.27 -3.54 -0.48
CA ALA A 81 11.61 -4.24 0.61
C ALA A 81 10.10 -4.33 0.40
N VAL A 82 9.45 -5.21 1.15
CA VAL A 82 7.99 -5.23 1.28
C VAL A 82 7.59 -4.88 2.70
N VAL A 83 6.54 -4.09 2.84
CA VAL A 83 5.99 -3.72 4.15
C VAL A 83 5.26 -4.92 4.75
N ILE A 84 5.61 -5.29 5.97
CA ILE A 84 5.01 -6.42 6.70
C ILE A 84 4.01 -5.93 7.75
N GLU A 85 4.36 -4.86 8.46
CA GLU A 85 3.55 -4.36 9.57
C GLU A 85 3.64 -2.84 9.63
N VAL A 86 2.48 -2.18 9.76
CA VAL A 86 2.40 -0.74 9.96
C VAL A 86 2.64 -0.44 11.44
N ASN A 87 3.40 0.61 11.72
CA ASN A 87 3.48 1.18 13.05
C ASN A 87 2.40 2.28 13.21
N PRO A 88 1.35 2.09 14.04
CA PRO A 88 0.26 3.06 14.17
C PRO A 88 0.71 4.41 14.74
N LEU A 89 1.75 4.42 15.58
CA LEU A 89 2.31 5.62 16.20
C LEU A 89 3.31 6.32 15.26
N HIS A 90 4.02 5.55 14.43
CA HIS A 90 5.03 6.05 13.50
C HIS A 90 4.75 5.57 12.07
N LYS A 91 3.73 6.15 11.42
CA LYS A 91 3.23 5.73 10.08
C LYS A 91 4.29 5.69 8.97
N LEU A 92 5.39 6.44 9.11
CA LEU A 92 6.50 6.48 8.16
C LEU A 92 7.60 5.43 8.45
N LYS A 93 7.50 4.71 9.56
CA LYS A 93 8.50 3.73 10.02
C LYS A 93 7.84 2.36 10.26
N PRO A 94 7.31 1.72 9.21
CA PRO A 94 6.81 0.35 9.32
C PRO A 94 7.94 -0.67 9.50
N LYS A 95 7.57 -1.90 9.86
CA LYS A 95 8.45 -3.06 9.73
C LYS A 95 8.42 -3.57 8.29
N ILE A 96 9.59 -3.87 7.76
CA ILE A 96 9.79 -4.28 6.38
C ILE A 96 10.56 -5.60 6.30
N LEU A 97 10.38 -6.32 5.20
CA LEU A 97 11.20 -7.46 4.82
C LEU A 97 12.06 -7.06 3.63
N LEU A 98 13.38 -7.03 3.81
CA LEU A 98 14.34 -6.76 2.73
C LEU A 98 14.38 -7.92 1.74
N LEU A 99 14.23 -7.59 0.46
CA LEU A 99 14.15 -8.55 -0.64
C LEU A 99 15.37 -8.45 -1.55
N LEU A 100 15.73 -7.22 -1.94
CA LEU A 100 16.88 -6.92 -2.80
C LEU A 100 17.82 -5.93 -2.13
N ASN A 101 19.12 -6.07 -2.38
CA ASN A 101 20.14 -5.12 -1.95
C ASN A 101 20.12 -3.84 -2.82
N GLU A 102 21.01 -2.90 -2.53
CA GLU A 102 21.19 -1.65 -3.27
C GLU A 102 21.51 -1.87 -4.77
N ASN A 103 22.12 -3.01 -5.11
CA ASN A 103 22.43 -3.42 -6.48
C ASN A 103 21.28 -4.20 -7.16
N LYS A 104 20.09 -4.21 -6.54
CA LYS A 104 18.88 -4.93 -7.02
C LYS A 104 19.08 -6.46 -7.12
N GLN A 105 20.01 -7.01 -6.35
CA GLN A 105 20.26 -8.45 -6.28
C GLN A 105 19.55 -9.05 -5.06
N ARG A 106 19.08 -10.29 -5.20
CA ARG A 106 18.47 -11.05 -4.10
C ARG A 106 19.47 -11.21 -2.96
N GLN A 107 19.00 -11.03 -1.73
CA GLN A 107 19.76 -11.21 -0.51
C GLN A 107 19.00 -12.11 0.47
N PRO A 108 19.66 -12.68 1.50
CA PRO A 108 18.95 -13.36 2.57
C PRO A 108 17.86 -12.47 3.17
N LEU A 109 16.66 -13.02 3.32
CA LEU A 109 15.51 -12.26 3.79
C LEU A 109 15.75 -11.79 5.22
N ARG A 110 15.63 -10.47 5.41
CA ARG A 110 15.87 -9.84 6.71
C ARG A 110 14.72 -8.92 7.07
N MET A 111 14.10 -9.20 8.22
CA MET A 111 13.11 -8.30 8.79
C MET A 111 13.82 -7.12 9.45
N VAL A 112 13.37 -5.91 9.14
CA VAL A 112 13.93 -4.67 9.65
C VAL A 112 12.79 -3.80 10.20
N ASP A 113 12.94 -3.38 11.44
CA ASP A 113 12.09 -2.34 12.02
C ASP A 113 12.73 -0.97 11.74
N LEU A 114 12.12 -0.18 10.87
CA LEU A 114 12.64 1.15 10.51
C LEU A 114 12.63 2.14 11.69
N LEU A 115 11.85 1.88 12.74
CA LEU A 115 11.87 2.70 13.95
C LEU A 115 13.19 2.52 14.72
N LEU A 116 13.66 1.27 14.82
CA LEU A 116 14.87 0.92 15.57
C LEU A 116 16.17 1.26 14.83
N MET A 117 16.07 1.58 13.54
CA MET A 117 17.22 1.98 12.70
C MET A 117 17.55 3.47 12.81
N ASP A 118 16.66 4.28 13.40
CA ASP A 118 16.89 5.71 13.57
C ASP A 118 17.85 5.96 14.75
N GLY A 119 19.02 6.56 14.47
CA GLY A 119 20.05 6.87 15.47
C GLY A 119 21.30 6.02 15.43
N MET A 120 21.39 5.00 14.57
CA MET A 120 22.66 4.33 14.27
C MET A 120 23.34 5.09 13.11
N GLU A 121 24.56 5.61 13.32
CA GLU A 121 25.32 6.40 12.33
C GLU A 121 25.51 5.66 10.98
N VAL A 122 25.39 4.33 10.98
CA VAL A 122 25.48 3.48 9.79
C VAL A 122 24.08 3.12 9.30
N GLY A 123 23.47 4.01 8.53
CA GLY A 123 22.33 3.68 7.66
C GLY A 123 20.95 4.06 8.20
N ASN A 124 20.68 5.36 8.26
CA ASN A 124 19.32 5.89 8.39
C ASN A 124 18.50 5.51 7.14
N ARG A 125 17.91 4.32 7.17
CA ARG A 125 17.06 3.79 6.11
C ARG A 125 15.66 4.40 6.22
N THR A 126 15.25 5.08 5.18
CA THR A 126 13.88 5.63 5.06
C THR A 126 13.24 5.17 3.76
N ILE A 127 11.91 5.12 3.73
CA ILE A 127 11.19 4.80 2.50
C ILE A 127 11.27 6.02 1.58
N LYS A 128 11.85 5.82 0.40
CA LYS A 128 11.96 6.83 -0.66
C LYS A 128 10.67 6.92 -1.46
N ASN A 129 10.12 5.78 -1.86
CA ASN A 129 8.87 5.69 -2.63
C ASN A 129 8.28 4.26 -2.61
N ILE A 130 6.99 4.17 -2.94
CA ILE A 130 6.33 2.91 -3.27
C ILE A 130 6.63 2.58 -4.74
N VAL A 131 7.01 1.33 -5.01
CA VAL A 131 7.32 0.79 -6.33
C VAL A 131 6.45 -0.41 -6.64
N ARG A 132 6.48 -0.89 -7.88
CA ARG A 132 5.75 -2.10 -8.29
C ARG A 132 6.66 -3.31 -8.16
N ALA A 133 6.12 -4.43 -7.68
CA ALA A 133 6.90 -5.66 -7.46
C ALA A 133 7.50 -6.19 -8.77
N GLU A 134 6.75 -6.09 -9.86
CA GLU A 134 7.11 -6.60 -11.18
C GLU A 134 8.28 -5.84 -11.82
N GLN A 135 8.47 -4.56 -11.49
CA GLN A 135 9.63 -3.77 -11.94
C GLN A 135 10.96 -4.40 -11.47
N TYR A 136 10.90 -5.20 -10.41
CA TYR A 136 12.04 -5.86 -9.79
C TYR A 136 11.93 -7.39 -9.83
N ASN A 137 11.00 -7.94 -10.63
CA ASN A 137 10.75 -9.38 -10.73
C ASN A 137 10.51 -10.05 -9.36
N ILE A 138 9.70 -9.39 -8.53
CA ILE A 138 9.32 -9.84 -7.19
C ILE A 138 7.90 -10.42 -7.27
N ASP A 139 7.74 -11.69 -6.91
CA ASP A 139 6.43 -12.32 -6.70
C ASP A 139 6.13 -12.35 -5.19
N LEU A 140 5.10 -11.62 -4.77
CA LEU A 140 4.72 -11.57 -3.36
C LEU A 140 4.15 -12.90 -2.84
N SER A 141 3.66 -13.75 -3.74
CA SER A 141 3.14 -15.09 -3.43
C SER A 141 4.23 -15.99 -2.86
N GLU A 142 5.48 -15.81 -3.29
CA GLU A 142 6.66 -16.52 -2.79
C GLU A 142 6.78 -16.35 -1.26
N TYR A 143 6.74 -15.10 -0.78
CA TYR A 143 6.91 -14.77 0.63
C TYR A 143 5.68 -15.09 1.48
N TYR A 144 4.50 -15.04 0.88
CA TYR A 144 3.29 -15.54 1.51
C TYR A 144 3.37 -17.05 1.79
N ASN A 145 3.80 -17.85 0.80
CA ASN A 145 3.92 -19.30 0.95
C ASN A 145 4.97 -19.68 2.01
N LEU A 146 5.95 -18.80 2.24
CA LEU A 146 6.93 -18.92 3.32
C LEU A 146 6.39 -18.48 4.69
N GLY A 147 5.14 -18.01 4.79
CA GLY A 147 4.52 -17.53 6.03
C GLY A 147 5.04 -16.18 6.51
N LEU A 148 5.79 -15.44 5.67
CA LEU A 148 6.41 -14.16 6.01
C LEU A 148 5.47 -12.97 5.80
N ILE A 149 4.41 -13.17 5.02
CA ILE A 149 3.41 -12.16 4.66
C ILE A 149 2.01 -12.76 4.88
N GLY A 150 1.07 -11.99 5.44
CA GLY A 150 -0.27 -12.48 5.77
C GLY A 150 -1.18 -12.74 4.54
N LYS A 151 -2.10 -13.71 4.65
CA LYS A 151 -3.10 -14.08 3.62
C LYS A 151 -3.87 -12.90 3.01
N GLY A 152 -4.17 -11.88 3.82
CA GLY A 152 -4.94 -10.71 3.40
C GLY A 152 -4.23 -9.79 2.40
N LEU A 153 -2.94 -10.05 2.09
CA LEU A 153 -2.12 -9.23 1.21
C LEU A 153 -2.03 -9.78 -0.23
N LEU A 154 -2.71 -10.89 -0.51
CA LEU A 154 -2.78 -11.52 -1.83
C LEU A 154 -4.11 -11.28 -2.57
N SER A 155 -4.99 -10.41 -2.06
CA SER A 155 -6.19 -9.99 -2.82
C SER A 155 -5.75 -8.93 -3.85
N THR A 156 -5.95 -9.04 -5.16
CA THR A 156 -6.93 -9.80 -5.96
C THR A 156 -6.31 -10.03 -7.34
N ALA A 157 -6.28 -11.27 -7.83
CA ALA A 157 -6.16 -11.59 -9.26
C ALA A 157 -7.57 -11.82 -9.83
#